data_AF-A0A1C3IID6-F1
#
_entry.id   AF-A0A1C3IID6-F1
#
_cell.length_a   1.000
_cell.length_b   1.000
_cell.length_c   1.000
_cell.angle_alpha   90.00
_cell.angle_beta   90.00
_cell.angle_gamma   90.00
#
_symmetry.space_group_name_H-M   'P 1'
#
loop_
_entity.id
_entity.type
_entity.pdbx_description
1 polymer ?
#
loop_
_entity_poly.entity_id
_entity_poly.type
_entity_poly.pdbx_seq_one_letter_code
_entity_poly.pdbx_strand_id
1 'polypeptide(L)'
;MKTRSILLSGLIAASLLSGNAFANVDLKKNMQEMKLAFKQAAEAQSIEEMQKPIVRLDTLVAELKTGVYPVEKEDNFMEGFKKISASLDSIEQKLDQGDLESAQQELRTIDGLREEYHEKRNPSIWSKIFG
;
A
#
# COMPACT_ATOMS: atom_id res chain seq x y z
N MET A 1 61.91 30.49 9.13
CA MET A 1 61.10 31.18 10.17
C MET A 1 60.31 32.31 9.52
N LYS A 2 58.97 32.23 9.56
CA LYS A 2 58.01 33.26 10.02
C LYS A 2 56.61 32.96 9.46
N THR A 3 55.75 32.55 10.38
CA THR A 3 54.30 32.39 10.25
C THR A 3 53.61 33.76 10.31
N ARG A 4 52.43 33.89 9.67
CA ARG A 4 51.26 34.66 10.15
C ARG A 4 50.03 34.53 9.21
N SER A 5 49.19 33.55 9.54
CA SER A 5 47.75 33.63 9.85
C SER A 5 46.82 34.76 9.34
N ILE A 6 45.65 34.32 8.85
CA ILE A 6 44.24 34.75 9.12
C ILE A 6 43.41 35.45 8.00
N LEU A 7 42.45 34.66 7.49
CA LEU A 7 40.99 34.84 7.24
C LEU A 7 40.42 36.10 6.56
N LEU A 8 39.56 35.89 5.54
CA LEU A 8 38.25 36.54 5.31
C LEU A 8 37.59 35.88 4.08
N SER A 9 36.67 34.92 4.27
CA SER A 9 35.20 35.10 4.26
C SER A 9 34.60 35.50 2.90
N GLY A 10 33.87 34.57 2.30
CA GLY A 10 33.01 34.78 1.14
C GLY A 10 31.87 33.75 1.14
N LEU A 11 30.85 34.03 1.96
CA LEU A 11 29.59 33.30 2.08
C LEU A 11 28.76 33.50 0.80
N ILE A 12 28.43 32.43 0.07
CA ILE A 12 27.20 32.38 -0.73
C ILE A 12 26.52 31.05 -0.45
N ALA A 13 25.63 31.10 0.53
CA ALA A 13 24.55 30.15 0.69
C ALA A 13 23.57 30.36 -0.47
N ALA A 14 23.36 29.33 -1.30
CA ALA A 14 22.29 29.31 -2.28
C ALA A 14 21.61 27.94 -2.26
N SER A 15 20.46 27.93 -1.56
CA SER A 15 19.26 27.20 -1.96
C SER A 15 19.26 25.67 -1.81
N LEU A 16 19.22 25.20 -0.56
CA LEU A 16 18.49 23.97 -0.25
C LEU A 16 16.98 24.25 -0.34
N LEU A 17 16.46 24.37 -1.55
CA LEU A 17 15.03 24.15 -1.78
C LEU A 17 14.85 22.64 -1.99
N SER A 18 15.05 21.88 -0.92
CA SER A 18 14.49 20.52 -0.80
C SER A 18 13.00 20.67 -0.51
N GLY A 19 12.26 21.22 -1.47
CA GLY A 19 10.82 21.10 -1.49
C GLY A 19 10.53 19.62 -1.72
N ASN A 20 10.42 18.84 -0.65
CA ASN A 20 9.75 17.55 -0.71
C ASN A 20 8.26 17.85 -0.99
N ALA A 21 7.95 18.17 -2.24
CA ALA A 21 6.62 18.01 -2.77
C ALA A 21 6.38 16.51 -2.85
N PHE A 22 6.14 15.87 -1.70
CA PHE A 22 5.54 14.56 -1.68
C PHE A 22 4.21 14.74 -2.43
N ALA A 23 4.14 14.21 -3.65
CA ALA A 23 2.89 14.11 -4.35
C ALA A 23 1.95 13.36 -3.40
N ASN A 24 0.90 14.04 -2.91
CA ASN A 24 -0.06 13.38 -2.04
C ASN A 24 -0.61 12.18 -2.82
N VAL A 25 -0.51 10.99 -2.22
CA VAL A 25 -0.98 9.76 -2.86
C VAL A 25 -2.46 9.94 -3.19
N ASP A 26 -2.82 9.73 -4.46
CA ASP A 26 -4.22 9.75 -4.86
C ASP A 26 -4.90 8.48 -4.34
N LEU A 27 -5.42 8.57 -3.12
CA LEU A 27 -6.10 7.49 -2.43
C LEU A 27 -7.24 6.92 -3.30
N LYS A 28 -8.03 7.79 -3.92
CA LYS A 28 -9.20 7.35 -4.71
C LYS A 28 -8.75 6.53 -5.92
N LYS A 29 -7.76 7.01 -6.65
CA LYS A 29 -7.20 6.29 -7.79
C LYS A 29 -6.61 4.95 -7.36
N ASN A 30 -5.80 4.94 -6.30
CA ASN A 30 -5.21 3.70 -5.76
C ASN A 30 -6.28 2.68 -5.37
N MET A 31 -7.34 3.08 -4.67
CA MET A 31 -8.43 2.18 -4.29
C MET A 31 -9.18 1.61 -5.50
N GLN A 32 -9.34 2.38 -6.59
CA GLN A 32 -9.94 1.89 -7.84
C GLN A 32 -9.05 0.84 -8.52
N GLU A 33 -7.73 1.08 -8.54
CA GLU A 33 -6.77 0.14 -9.10
C GLU A 33 -6.67 -1.13 -8.25
N MET A 34 -6.72 -1.02 -6.91
CA MET A 34 -6.77 -2.18 -6.02
C MET A 34 -8.00 -3.01 -6.33
N LYS A 35 -9.18 -2.39 -6.46
CA LYS A 35 -10.42 -3.11 -6.83
C LYS A 35 -10.27 -3.89 -8.14
N LEU A 36 -9.65 -3.29 -9.15
CA LEU A 36 -9.40 -3.95 -10.43
C LEU A 36 -8.44 -5.14 -10.27
N ALA A 37 -7.33 -4.95 -9.57
CA ALA A 37 -6.34 -6.01 -9.34
C ALA A 37 -6.92 -7.17 -8.51
N PHE A 38 -7.71 -6.88 -7.46
CA PHE A 38 -8.46 -7.90 -6.73
C PHE A 38 -9.36 -8.73 -7.64
N LYS A 39 -10.13 -8.08 -8.53
CA LYS A 39 -11.00 -8.79 -9.47
C LYS A 39 -10.20 -9.70 -10.40
N GLN A 40 -9.10 -9.20 -10.95
CA GLN A 40 -8.22 -9.99 -11.83
C GLN A 40 -7.61 -11.19 -11.10
N ALA A 41 -7.13 -11.01 -9.87
CA ALA A 41 -6.60 -12.10 -9.06
C ALA A 41 -7.68 -13.15 -8.71
N ALA A 42 -8.91 -12.72 -8.46
CA ALA A 42 -10.03 -13.62 -8.14
C ALA A 42 -10.55 -14.40 -9.36
N GLU A 43 -10.40 -13.85 -10.57
CA GLU A 43 -10.81 -14.48 -11.83
C GLU A 43 -9.70 -15.32 -12.48
N ALA A 44 -8.46 -15.23 -11.97
CA ALA A 44 -7.30 -15.96 -12.50
C ALA A 44 -7.53 -17.47 -12.51
N GLN A 45 -7.15 -18.13 -13.60
CA GLN A 45 -7.29 -19.59 -13.78
C GLN A 45 -5.95 -20.33 -13.63
N SER A 46 -4.87 -19.60 -13.36
CA SER A 46 -3.53 -20.15 -13.12
C SER A 46 -2.74 -19.31 -12.12
N ILE A 47 -1.68 -19.89 -11.58
CA ILE A 47 -0.73 -19.19 -10.69
C ILE A 47 -0.14 -17.97 -11.40
N GLU A 48 0.30 -18.13 -12.65
CA GLU A 48 0.91 -17.04 -13.43
C GLU A 48 -0.08 -15.89 -13.64
N GLU A 49 -1.35 -16.20 -13.94
CA GLU A 49 -2.41 -15.19 -14.06
C GLU A 49 -2.72 -14.49 -12.74
N MET A 50 -2.64 -15.20 -11.61
CA MET A 50 -2.92 -14.64 -10.28
C MET A 50 -1.74 -13.81 -9.74
N GLN A 51 -0.51 -14.19 -10.04
CA GLN A 51 0.68 -13.56 -9.48
C GLN A 51 0.83 -12.09 -9.91
N LYS A 52 0.54 -11.79 -11.18
CA LYS A 52 0.60 -10.41 -11.70
C LYS A 52 -0.30 -9.42 -10.94
N PRO A 53 -1.60 -9.66 -10.73
CA PRO A 53 -2.44 -8.78 -9.94
C PRO A 53 -2.11 -8.78 -8.45
N ILE A 54 -1.59 -9.87 -7.87
CA ILE A 54 -1.11 -9.87 -6.48
C ILE A 54 0.08 -8.91 -6.30
N VAL A 55 1.08 -8.96 -7.19
CA VAL A 55 2.20 -8.02 -7.18
C VAL A 55 1.71 -6.58 -7.36
N ARG A 56 0.68 -6.35 -8.18
CA ARG A 56 0.09 -5.02 -8.32
C ARG A 56 -0.57 -4.55 -7.02
N LEU A 57 -1.28 -5.43 -6.32
CA LEU A 57 -1.88 -5.12 -5.01
C LEU A 57 -0.81 -4.73 -3.99
N ASP A 58 0.30 -5.47 -3.92
CA ASP A 58 1.37 -5.14 -2.98
C ASP A 58 1.99 -3.77 -3.29
N THR A 59 2.25 -3.50 -4.57
CA THR A 59 2.76 -2.19 -5.02
C THR A 59 1.82 -1.05 -4.63
N LEU A 60 0.50 -1.21 -4.85
CA LEU A 60 -0.50 -0.20 -4.48
C LEU A 60 -0.56 0.04 -2.98
N VAL A 61 -0.45 -1.02 -2.17
CA VAL A 61 -0.42 -0.92 -0.71
C VAL A 61 0.86 -0.22 -0.24
N ALA A 62 2.00 -0.49 -0.86
CA ALA A 62 3.25 0.21 -0.60
C ALA A 62 3.15 1.70 -0.96
N GLU A 63 2.56 2.04 -2.11
CA GLU A 63 2.27 3.43 -2.51
C GLU A 63 1.40 4.11 -1.45
N LEU A 64 0.29 3.49 -1.04
CA LEU A 64 -0.63 4.01 -0.02
C LEU A 64 0.04 4.27 1.34
N LYS A 65 0.95 3.40 1.79
CA LYS A 65 1.70 3.61 3.05
C LYS A 65 2.56 4.87 3.05
N THR A 66 2.86 5.47 1.89
CA THR A 66 3.61 6.73 1.78
C THR A 66 2.72 7.98 1.78
N GLY A 67 1.40 7.80 1.77
CA GLY A 67 0.42 8.88 1.77
C GLY A 67 0.39 9.66 3.08
N VAL A 68 -0.05 10.92 3.01
CA VAL A 68 -0.33 11.74 4.20
C VAL A 68 -1.83 11.67 4.47
N TYR A 69 -2.19 11.24 5.67
CA TYR A 69 -3.59 11.05 6.08
C TYR A 69 -3.98 12.05 7.18
N PRO A 70 -5.28 12.31 7.37
CA PRO A 70 -5.74 13.04 8.55
C PRO A 70 -5.28 12.32 9.82
N VAL A 71 -4.71 13.06 10.77
CA VAL A 71 -4.08 12.52 11.98
C VAL A 71 -5.05 11.62 12.75
N GLU A 72 -6.33 11.96 12.77
CA GLU A 72 -7.38 11.20 13.45
C GLU A 72 -7.71 9.85 12.78
N LYS A 73 -7.28 9.64 11.53
CA LYS A 73 -7.51 8.39 10.78
C LYS A 73 -6.21 7.66 10.39
N GLU A 74 -5.04 8.28 10.56
CA GLU A 74 -3.76 7.75 10.09
C GLU A 74 -3.46 6.35 10.64
N ASP A 75 -3.62 6.15 11.96
CA ASP A 75 -3.42 4.84 12.58
C ASP A 75 -4.32 3.75 11.98
N ASN A 76 -5.58 4.09 11.71
CA ASN A 76 -6.55 3.16 11.10
C ASN A 76 -6.13 2.79 9.67
N PHE A 77 -5.73 3.78 8.86
CA PHE A 77 -5.20 3.53 7.52
C PHE A 77 -3.98 2.61 7.56
N MET A 78 -3.01 2.93 8.41
CA MET A 78 -1.76 2.16 8.52
C MET A 78 -2.00 0.73 9.03
N GLU A 79 -2.90 0.54 9.99
CA GLU A 79 -3.30 -0.80 10.45
C GLU A 79 -3.94 -1.59 9.30
N GLY A 80 -4.84 -0.97 8.53
CA GLY A 80 -5.47 -1.58 7.36
C GLY A 80 -4.45 -2.02 6.31
N PHE A 81 -3.51 -1.15 5.95
CA PHE A 81 -2.46 -1.47 4.99
C PHE A 81 -1.51 -2.56 5.49
N LYS A 82 -1.20 -2.60 6.79
CA LYS A 82 -0.40 -3.68 7.39
C LYS A 82 -1.11 -5.03 7.27
N LYS A 83 -2.41 -5.08 7.54
CA LYS A 83 -3.20 -6.32 7.41
C LYS A 83 -3.26 -6.79 5.97
N ILE A 84 -3.49 -5.89 5.02
CA ILE A 84 -3.50 -6.25 3.59
C ILE A 84 -2.13 -6.83 3.20
N SER A 85 -1.02 -6.16 3.51
CA SER A 85 0.32 -6.69 3.19
C SER A 85 0.54 -8.09 3.76
N ALA A 86 0.19 -8.32 5.03
CA ALA A 86 0.37 -9.65 5.63
C ALA A 86 -0.44 -10.74 4.90
N SER A 87 -1.64 -10.43 4.42
CA SER A 87 -2.43 -11.36 3.62
C SER A 87 -1.87 -11.53 2.21
N LEU A 88 -1.31 -10.49 1.60
CA LEU A 88 -0.64 -10.59 0.31
C LEU A 88 0.63 -11.45 0.40
N ASP A 89 1.46 -11.26 1.43
CA ASP A 89 2.65 -12.09 1.69
C ASP A 89 2.27 -13.58 1.81
N SER A 90 1.18 -13.85 2.53
CA SER A 90 0.64 -15.19 2.74
C SER A 90 0.06 -15.82 1.46
N ILE A 91 -0.54 -15.01 0.58
CA ILE A 91 -0.99 -15.44 -0.74
C ILE A 91 0.20 -15.73 -1.65
N GLU A 92 1.20 -14.85 -1.70
CA GLU A 92 2.43 -15.07 -2.49
C GLU A 92 3.11 -16.37 -2.08
N GLN A 93 3.23 -16.62 -0.77
CA GLN A 93 3.77 -17.88 -0.27
C GLN A 93 2.99 -19.11 -0.77
N LYS A 94 1.66 -19.04 -0.86
CA LYS A 94 0.83 -20.13 -1.39
C LYS A 94 1.03 -20.33 -2.88
N LEU A 95 1.13 -19.24 -3.64
CA LEU A 95 1.43 -19.28 -5.07
C LEU A 95 2.80 -19.90 -5.32
N ASP A 96 3.82 -19.54 -4.54
CA ASP A 96 5.17 -20.13 -4.60
C ASP A 96 5.18 -21.64 -4.29
N GLN A 97 4.24 -22.10 -3.47
CA GLN A 97 4.04 -23.51 -3.14
C GLN A 97 3.22 -24.28 -4.19
N GLY A 98 2.71 -23.61 -5.23
CA GLY A 98 1.84 -24.24 -6.23
C GLY A 98 0.37 -24.30 -5.82
N ASP A 99 -0.02 -23.68 -4.70
CA ASP A 99 -1.36 -23.80 -4.11
C ASP A 99 -2.27 -22.64 -4.53
N LEU A 100 -2.76 -22.71 -5.77
CA LEU A 100 -3.67 -21.71 -6.33
C LEU A 100 -5.01 -21.65 -5.59
N GLU A 101 -5.56 -22.80 -5.17
CA GLU A 101 -6.88 -22.86 -4.54
C GLU A 101 -6.86 -22.15 -3.18
N SER A 102 -5.86 -22.43 -2.34
CA SER A 102 -5.72 -21.76 -1.05
C SER A 102 -5.40 -20.28 -1.22
N ALA A 103 -4.60 -19.90 -2.23
CA ALA A 103 -4.32 -18.51 -2.56
C ALA A 103 -5.61 -17.75 -2.93
N GLN A 104 -6.46 -18.33 -3.77
CA GLN A 104 -7.75 -17.76 -4.14
C GLN A 104 -8.72 -17.69 -2.96
N GLN A 105 -8.74 -18.70 -2.09
CA GLN A 105 -9.57 -18.72 -0.89
C GLN A 105 -9.17 -17.63 0.11
N GLU A 106 -7.87 -17.42 0.29
CA GLU A 106 -7.37 -16.32 1.12
C GLU A 106 -7.65 -14.96 0.49
N LEU A 107 -7.44 -14.80 -0.83
CA LEU A 107 -7.81 -13.58 -1.54
C LEU A 107 -9.30 -13.24 -1.36
N ARG A 108 -10.17 -14.24 -1.46
CA ARG A 108 -11.61 -14.09 -1.17
C ARG A 108 -11.89 -13.76 0.28
N THR A 109 -11.01 -14.10 1.21
CA THR A 109 -11.12 -13.67 2.62
C THR A 109 -10.74 -12.21 2.78
N ILE A 110 -9.76 -11.71 2.01
CA ILE A 110 -9.49 -10.27 1.89
C ILE A 110 -10.69 -9.55 1.25
N ASP A 111 -11.34 -10.17 0.26
CA ASP A 111 -12.55 -9.65 -0.42
C ASP A 111 -13.83 -9.81 0.42
N GLY A 112 -13.91 -10.79 1.31
CA GLY A 112 -15.02 -10.99 2.25
C GLY A 112 -15.14 -9.83 3.24
N LEU A 113 -14.05 -9.09 3.45
CA LEU A 113 -14.08 -7.81 4.13
C LEU A 113 -14.81 -6.72 3.30
N ARG A 114 -14.76 -6.81 1.95
CA ARG A 114 -15.43 -5.93 0.97
C ARG A 114 -16.89 -6.34 0.67
N GLU A 115 -17.25 -7.63 0.70
CA GLU A 115 -18.61 -8.10 0.39
C GLU A 115 -19.66 -7.74 1.45
N GLU A 116 -19.24 -7.28 2.62
CA GLU A 116 -20.09 -6.51 3.53
C GLU A 116 -20.41 -5.09 3.01
N TYR A 117 -20.55 -4.93 1.71
CA TYR A 117 -21.09 -3.73 1.09
C TYR A 117 -22.33 -4.01 0.23
N HIS A 118 -22.75 -5.27 0.03
CA HIS A 118 -23.95 -5.54 -0.77
C HIS A 118 -24.97 -6.54 -0.22
N GLU A 119 -24.63 -7.56 0.58
CA GLU A 119 -25.67 -8.43 1.18
C GLU A 119 -25.31 -8.93 2.59
N LYS A 120 -26.14 -8.54 3.57
CA LYS A 120 -26.36 -9.13 4.92
C LYS A 120 -25.54 -8.60 6.13
N ARG A 121 -26.22 -7.74 6.90
CA ARG A 121 -26.45 -7.77 8.38
C ARG A 121 -25.35 -8.25 9.34
N ASN A 122 -24.08 -7.91 9.15
CA ASN A 122 -23.09 -7.88 10.24
C ASN A 122 -22.12 -6.72 10.01
N PRO A 123 -21.37 -6.22 11.02
CA PRO A 123 -20.49 -5.06 10.86
C PRO A 123 -19.01 -5.38 10.57
N SER A 124 -18.46 -4.69 9.57
CA SER A 124 -17.18 -4.96 8.88
C SER A 124 -16.00 -4.49 9.68
N ILE A 125 -14.86 -5.13 9.42
CA ILE A 125 -13.57 -4.59 9.86
C ILE A 125 -13.23 -3.33 9.04
N TRP A 126 -13.60 -3.25 7.75
CA TRP A 126 -13.40 -2.05 6.94
C TRP A 126 -14.35 -0.91 7.30
N SER A 127 -15.59 -1.17 7.76
CA SER A 127 -16.47 -0.10 8.26
C SER A 127 -15.94 0.53 9.56
N LYS A 128 -15.13 -0.22 10.32
CA LYS A 128 -14.40 0.30 11.49
C LYS A 128 -13.15 1.10 11.10
N ILE A 129 -12.48 0.73 10.02
CA ILE A 129 -11.26 1.40 9.54
C ILE A 129 -11.59 2.64 8.68
N PHE A 130 -12.63 2.57 7.86
CA PHE A 130 -12.98 3.55 6.82
C PHE A 130 -14.37 4.18 6.98
N GLY A 131 -14.99 4.05 8.17
CA GLY A 131 -16.19 4.82 8.52
C GLY A 131 -16.07 6.31 8.22
#